data_AF-A0A538NRJ9-F1
#
_entry.id   AF-A0A538NRJ9-F1
#
_cell.length_a   1.000
_cell.length_b   1.000
_cell.length_c   1.000
_cell.angle_alpha   90.00
_cell.angle_beta   90.00
_cell.angle_gamma   90.00
#
_symmetry.space_group_name_H-M   'P 1'
#
loop_
_entity.id
_entity.type
_entity.pdbx_description
1 polymer ?
#
loop_
_entity_poly.entity_id
_entity_poly.type
_entity_poly.pdbx_seq_one_letter_code
_entity_poly.pdbx_strand_id
1 'polypeptide(L)'
;MAKGDGNQSVIGVKYWELIADNLSKAGWSWGCVATVDRDGGTLWIADAHRDDGKRFVVRADEKLTVFVELESAIRASVRKIKSAYTG
;
A
#
# COMPACT_ATOMS: atom_id res chain seq x y z
N MET A 1 2.36 14.04 5.13
CA MET A 1 3.76 14.37 4.72
C MET A 1 4.13 13.45 3.57
N ALA A 2 4.64 13.87 2.41
CA ALA A 2 5.33 15.10 2.03
C ALA A 2 4.77 15.69 0.72
N LYS A 3 4.80 17.01 0.64
CA LYS A 3 4.62 17.84 -0.57
C LYS A 3 6.04 18.31 -0.94
N GLY A 4 6.48 18.10 -2.18
CA GLY A 4 7.83 18.49 -2.61
C GLY A 4 8.19 17.96 -3.99
N ASP A 5 8.25 18.88 -4.94
CA ASP A 5 8.43 18.72 -6.39
C ASP A 5 9.84 18.29 -6.82
N GLY A 6 9.93 17.75 -8.04
CA GLY A 6 11.11 17.95 -8.89
C GLY A 6 11.97 16.73 -9.23
N ASN A 7 11.54 15.97 -10.25
CA ASN A 7 12.42 15.33 -11.23
C ASN A 7 13.50 14.35 -10.73
N GLN A 8 13.10 13.18 -10.20
CA GLN A 8 13.86 11.94 -10.32
C GLN A 8 12.91 10.71 -10.22
N SER A 9 12.81 9.94 -11.32
CA SER A 9 12.05 8.68 -11.56
C SER A 9 10.54 8.76 -11.90
N VAL A 10 10.18 9.52 -12.94
CA VAL A 10 8.79 9.72 -13.46
C VAL A 10 7.95 8.44 -13.63
N ILE A 11 8.56 7.25 -13.75
CA ILE A 11 7.87 5.95 -13.87
C ILE A 11 7.48 5.37 -12.50
N GLY A 12 8.39 5.39 -11.52
CA GLY A 12 8.16 4.81 -10.20
C GLY A 12 7.24 5.65 -9.33
N VAL A 13 7.32 6.99 -9.45
CA VAL A 13 6.47 7.89 -8.66
C VAL A 13 4.99 7.76 -9.04
N LYS A 14 4.71 7.67 -10.34
CA LYS A 14 3.35 7.54 -10.87
C LYS A 14 2.66 6.23 -10.47
N TYR A 15 3.42 5.15 -10.29
CA TYR A 15 2.84 3.84 -10.06
C TYR A 15 2.32 3.68 -8.62
N TRP A 16 3.06 4.15 -7.61
CA TRP A 16 2.53 4.12 -6.24
C TRP A 16 1.38 5.11 -6.06
N GLU A 17 1.39 6.25 -6.76
CA GLU A 17 0.25 7.19 -6.79
C GLU A 17 -1.00 6.54 -7.38
N LEU A 18 -0.85 5.74 -8.44
CA LEU A 18 -1.95 4.98 -9.02
C LEU A 18 -2.50 3.92 -8.05
N ILE A 19 -1.63 3.20 -7.32
CA ILE A 19 -2.06 2.23 -6.31
C ILE A 19 -2.80 2.96 -5.18
N ALA A 20 -2.22 4.03 -4.65
CA ALA A 20 -2.84 4.89 -3.64
C ALA A 20 -4.22 5.40 -4.05
N ASP A 21 -4.36 5.89 -5.28
CA ASP A 21 -5.62 6.36 -5.85
C ASP A 21 -6.64 5.21 -5.96
N ASN A 22 -6.21 4.03 -6.42
CA ASN A 22 -7.07 2.84 -6.47
C ASN A 22 -7.54 2.39 -5.08
N LEU A 23 -6.68 2.46 -4.06
CA LEU A 23 -7.04 2.15 -2.68
C LEU A 23 -8.12 3.10 -2.17
N SER A 24 -7.91 4.41 -2.35
CA SER A 24 -8.90 5.43 -1.97
C SER A 24 -10.23 5.27 -2.71
N LYS A 25 -10.20 5.00 -4.03
CA LYS A 25 -11.40 4.71 -4.83
C LYS A 25 -12.13 3.45 -4.38
N ALA A 26 -11.42 2.45 -3.86
CA ALA A 26 -11.99 1.23 -3.30
C ALA A 26 -12.48 1.38 -1.85
N GLY A 27 -12.43 2.60 -1.30
CA GLY A 27 -12.90 2.93 0.06
C GLY A 27 -11.91 2.56 1.15
N TRP A 28 -10.63 2.39 0.82
CA TRP A 28 -9.58 2.18 1.82
C TRP A 28 -8.96 3.50 2.24
N SER A 29 -8.83 3.68 3.56
CA SER A 29 -7.92 4.66 4.15
C SER A 29 -6.54 4.02 4.24
N TRP A 30 -5.48 4.75 3.88
CA TRP A 30 -4.14 4.20 3.84
C TRP A 30 -3.07 5.19 4.29
N GLY A 31 -1.93 4.66 4.74
CA GLY A 31 -0.75 5.40 5.13
C GLY A 31 0.53 4.65 4.76
N CYS A 32 1.62 5.38 4.56
CA CYS A 32 2.96 4.78 4.46
C CYS A 32 3.96 5.59 5.28
N VAL A 33 4.86 4.91 5.98
CA VAL A 33 5.96 5.51 6.73
C VAL A 33 7.27 4.83 6.36
N ALA A 34 8.34 5.63 6.24
CA ALA A 34 9.70 5.14 6.13
C ALA A 34 10.34 5.14 7.51
N THR A 35 11.02 4.05 7.85
CA THR A 35 11.79 3.88 9.08
C THR A 35 13.20 3.45 8.73
N VAL A 36 14.17 3.76 9.58
CA VAL A 36 15.55 3.28 9.41
C VAL A 36 15.72 1.99 10.20
N ASP A 37 16.23 0.94 9.57
CA ASP A 37 16.53 -0.32 10.23
C ASP A 37 17.89 -0.27 10.96
N ARG A 38 18.26 -1.38 11.62
CA ARG A 38 19.50 -1.47 12.41
C ARG A 38 20.77 -1.35 11.56
N ASP A 39 20.67 -1.71 10.27
CA ASP A 39 21.79 -1.72 9.33
C ASP A 39 21.87 -0.40 8.53
N GLY A 40 21.01 0.57 8.84
CA GLY A 40 20.92 1.86 8.16
C GLY A 40 20.11 1.82 6.86
N GLY A 41 19.44 0.70 6.58
CA GLY A 41 18.52 0.55 5.46
C GLY A 41 17.19 1.26 5.71
N THR A 42 16.46 1.54 4.62
CA THR A 42 15.11 2.11 4.71
C THR A 42 14.09 0.99 4.67
N LEU A 43 13.29 0.86 5.72
CA LEU A 43 12.14 -0.03 5.77
C LEU A 43 10.85 0.78 5.64
N TRP A 44 10.09 0.50 4.59
CA TRP A 44 8.77 1.07 4.36
C TRP A 44 7.71 0.21 5.03
N ILE A 45 6.77 0.86 5.72
CA ILE A 45 5.60 0.23 6.32
C ILE A 45 4.38 0.91 5.72
N ALA A 46 3.55 0.15 5.00
CA ALA A 46 2.28 0.62 4.49
C ALA A 46 1.13 -0.04 5.26
N ASP A 47 0.14 0.75 5.63
CA ASP A 47 -1.09 0.28 6.24
C ASP A 47 -2.30 0.69 5.40
N ALA A 48 -3.28 -0.20 5.31
CA ALA A 48 -4.60 0.12 4.78
C ALA A 48 -5.66 -0.40 5.73
N HIS A 49 -6.67 0.40 6.00
CA HIS A 49 -7.80 0.02 6.82
C HIS A 49 -9.12 0.51 6.22
N ARG A 50 -10.21 -0.15 6.61
CA ARG A 50 -11.56 0.15 6.14
C ARG A 50 -12.57 -0.02 7.27
N ASP A 51 -13.70 0.68 7.16
CA ASP A 51 -14.74 0.76 8.19
C ASP A 51 -15.38 -0.61 8.52
N ASP A 52 -15.25 -1.60 7.64
CA ASP A 52 -15.67 -2.98 7.88
C ASP A 52 -14.70 -3.77 8.79
N GLY A 53 -13.81 -3.07 9.50
CA GLY A 53 -12.86 -3.63 10.46
C GLY A 53 -11.66 -4.34 9.81
N LYS A 54 -11.51 -4.28 8.48
CA LYS A 54 -10.38 -4.90 7.79
C LYS A 54 -9.15 -4.00 7.86
N ARG A 55 -7.99 -4.62 8.10
CA ARG A 55 -6.70 -3.95 8.11
C ARG A 55 -5.61 -4.82 7.49
N PHE A 56 -4.78 -4.20 6.66
CA PHE A 56 -3.57 -4.80 6.10
C PHE A 56 -2.37 -3.94 6.49
N VAL A 57 -1.27 -4.60 6.86
CA VAL A 57 0.01 -3.96 7.15
C VAL A 57 1.08 -4.73 6.41
N VAL A 58 1.88 -4.04 5.61
CA VAL A 58 2.93 -4.61 4.76
C VAL A 58 4.23 -3.88 5.04
N ARG A 59 5.35 -4.61 4.95
CA ARG A 59 6.69 -4.06 5.11
C ARG A 59 7.57 -4.47 3.93
N ALA A 60 8.36 -3.53 3.40
CA ALA A 60 9.34 -3.80 2.34
C ALA A 60 10.49 -2.79 2.39
N ASP A 61 11.65 -3.15 1.87
CA ASP A 61 12.83 -2.29 1.76
C ASP A 61 12.67 -1.20 0.68
N GLU A 62 11.77 -1.41 -0.29
CA GLU A 62 11.45 -0.42 -1.33
C GLU A 62 10.03 0.13 -1.19
N LYS A 63 9.88 1.44 -1.43
CA LYS A 63 8.57 2.12 -1.38
C LYS A 63 7.58 1.51 -2.36
N LEU A 64 8.01 1.20 -3.59
CA LEU A 64 7.11 0.65 -4.60
C LEU A 64 6.60 -0.73 -4.21
N THR A 65 7.51 -1.55 -3.72
CA THR A 65 7.26 -2.93 -3.30
C THR A 65 6.24 -2.98 -2.16
N VAL A 66 6.31 -2.06 -1.19
CA VAL A 66 5.33 -2.03 -0.09
C VAL A 66 3.89 -1.77 -0.60
N PHE A 67 3.72 -0.96 -1.65
CA PHE A 67 2.41 -0.68 -2.25
C PHE A 67 1.89 -1.85 -3.10
N VAL A 68 2.76 -2.50 -3.90
CA VAL A 68 2.39 -3.68 -4.71
C VAL A 68 1.91 -4.83 -3.83
N GLU A 69 2.64 -5.07 -2.74
CA GLU A 69 2.30 -6.12 -1.78
C GLU A 69 1.01 -5.79 -1.01
N LEU A 70 0.80 -4.52 -0.63
CA LEU A 70 -0.45 -4.07 -0.01
C LEU A 70 -1.67 -4.25 -0.92
N GLU A 71 -1.54 -3.89 -2.20
CA GLU A 71 -2.60 -4.10 -3.19
C GLU A 71 -2.89 -5.61 -3.38
N SER A 72 -1.84 -6.43 -3.44
CA SER A 72 -1.95 -7.89 -3.58
C SER A 72 -2.65 -8.53 -2.38
N ALA A 73 -2.32 -8.10 -1.16
CA ALA A 73 -2.97 -8.56 0.07
C ALA A 73 -4.47 -8.25 0.09
N ILE A 74 -4.85 -7.02 -0.32
CA ILE A 74 -6.24 -6.61 -0.43
C ILE A 74 -6.97 -7.44 -1.50
N ARG A 75 -6.39 -7.60 -2.69
CA ARG A 75 -6.96 -8.42 -3.78
C ARG A 75 -7.18 -9.87 -3.36
N ALA A 76 -6.23 -10.46 -2.64
CA ALA A 76 -6.36 -11.82 -2.09
C ALA A 76 -7.52 -11.92 -1.08
N SER A 77 -7.69 -10.90 -0.22
CA SER A 77 -8.79 -10.87 0.75
C SER A 77 -10.17 -10.75 0.10
N VAL A 78 -10.31 -9.92 -0.94
CA VAL A 78 -11.58 -9.73 -1.65
C VAL A 78 -12.01 -11.02 -2.36
N ARG A 79 -11.06 -11.77 -2.92
CA ARG A 79 -11.32 -13.07 -3.55
C ARG A 79 -11.80 -14.11 -2.55
N LYS A 80 -11.23 -14.15 -1.33
CA LYS A 80 -11.67 -15.07 -0.27
C LYS A 80 -13.11 -14.80 0.18
N ILE A 81 -13.54 -13.53 0.20
CA ILE A 81 -14.91 -13.17 0.60
C ILE A 81 -15.94 -13.61 -0.44
N LYS A 82 -15.69 -13.41 -1.74
CA LYS A 82 -16.65 -13.80 -2.79
C LYS A 82 -16.92 -15.31 -2.84
N SER A 83 -15.90 -16.13 -2.53
CA SER A 83 -16.06 -17.58 -2.46
C SER A 83 -16.90 -18.05 -1.27
N ALA A 84 -17.01 -17.25 -0.20
CA ALA A 84 -17.69 -17.65 1.04
C ALA A 84 -19.22 -17.39 1.02
N TYR A 85 -19.73 -16.65 0.03
CA TYR A 85 -21.17 -16.32 -0.09
C TYR A 85 -21.79 -16.81 -1.42
N THR A 86 -21.07 -17.59 -2.21
CA THR A 86 -21.60 -18.21 -3.44
C THR A 86 -21.75 -19.71 -3.18
N GLY A 87 -22.88 -20.09 -2.61
CA GLY A 87 -23.32 -21.46 -2.35
C GLY A 87 -24.83 -21.53 -2.37
#